data_AF-T2GFQ1-F1
#
_entry.id   AF-T2GFQ1-F1
#
_cell.length_a   1.000
_cell.length_b   1.000
_cell.length_c   1.000
_cell.angle_alpha   90.00
_cell.angle_beta   90.00
_cell.angle_gamma   90.00
#
_symmetry.space_group_name_H-M   'P 1'
#
loop_
_entity.id
_entity.type
_entity.pdbx_description
1 polymer ?
#
loop_
_entity_poly.entity_id
_entity_poly.type
_entity_poly.pdbx_seq_one_letter_code
_entity_poly.pdbx_strand_id
1 'polypeptide(L)'
;MSDRLPPIQNMVELRKGVDADLDAWLLHCITQNNLEYLINPHSNASPEQLRFMVCLDEDQVYIPCSDVLFQDLMAPELTQGLLRGYLVCWKVLVRLAHQHIKDPYIRRTIFQFARRQFQGTLHHHILIPSRLMKRLQNIFSSLTGIDDPYLERKQQYNQRAQAFLDSPVLESLLYACPASSLSCARIKDLRWELDLLELQRLFMLSSWVDLWHEDTPNILQAREILAQPCTEFDRLTDIFGPDHPEPLKILYLPNASGGILFDIRIIRCLLRMGHKVILALKSGFYFQTPTIWDVDRDPVLAKALAGAHCIADSSLGKNALLKTLREHQFVIIGDGSQERCNLYRSSVTFARAWKEADVIIAKGEPHVRRLIQTGHQFTRTICCFHRDERGFHLHVKEKPAHVHKHTEAGLRAKAGQIIQSMREAKVQGRRPMFYSAIIGSIPGQTKTAIRVVTAFVTHLRANLRGAFIINPAEHFEPGLDGDDLMFMWEQVQRSGLLEVWRFQTVADVEKSFELLDEPMPAAWIGKDATFSTGCTKEMRIALDMQREHPEMQILGPPPEHFFRRQEYGVGLYHDAGIVAR
;
A
#
# COMPACT_ATOMS: atom_id res chain seq x y z
N MET A 1 -16.15 -16.81 -33.65
CA MET A 1 -15.51 -16.81 -32.32
C MET A 1 -16.45 -16.07 -31.40
N SER A 2 -16.73 -16.60 -30.23
CA SER A 2 -17.81 -16.11 -29.36
C SER A 2 -17.45 -14.74 -28.80
N ASP A 3 -17.92 -13.64 -29.42
CA ASP A 3 -17.71 -12.24 -29.00
C ASP A 3 -18.37 -11.88 -27.64
N ARG A 4 -18.73 -12.88 -26.82
CA ARG A 4 -19.37 -12.64 -25.53
C ARG A 4 -18.45 -13.11 -24.43
N LEU A 5 -17.83 -12.12 -23.78
CA LEU A 5 -17.27 -12.26 -22.44
C LEU A 5 -18.30 -12.91 -21.51
N PRO A 6 -17.85 -13.73 -20.54
CA PRO A 6 -18.75 -14.34 -19.58
C PRO A 6 -19.55 -13.26 -18.83
N PRO A 7 -20.78 -13.55 -18.40
CA PRO A 7 -21.59 -12.59 -17.64
C PRO A 7 -20.97 -12.39 -16.26
N ILE A 8 -20.14 -11.35 -16.13
CA ILE A 8 -19.52 -10.95 -14.87
C ILE A 8 -20.36 -9.82 -14.26
N GLN A 9 -20.93 -10.06 -13.08
CA GLN A 9 -21.76 -9.07 -12.41
C GLN A 9 -20.93 -8.13 -11.54
N ASN A 10 -19.85 -8.66 -10.96
CA ASN A 10 -19.01 -7.91 -10.04
C ASN A 10 -17.52 -8.13 -10.32
N MET A 11 -16.73 -7.09 -10.09
CA MET A 11 -15.28 -7.06 -10.29
C MET A 11 -14.53 -8.09 -9.41
N VAL A 12 -15.15 -8.53 -8.30
CA VAL A 12 -14.63 -9.58 -7.42
C VAL A 12 -14.58 -10.94 -8.13
N GLU A 13 -15.41 -11.19 -9.14
CA GLU A 13 -15.47 -12.47 -9.87
C GLU A 13 -14.31 -12.62 -10.88
N LEU A 14 -13.54 -11.56 -11.14
CA LEU A 14 -12.42 -11.60 -12.06
C LEU A 14 -11.33 -12.56 -11.54
N ARG A 15 -11.16 -13.68 -12.24
CA ARG A 15 -10.14 -14.70 -11.99
C ARG A 15 -9.43 -15.03 -13.30
N LYS A 16 -8.10 -15.12 -13.26
CA LYS A 16 -7.32 -15.62 -14.40
C LYS A 16 -7.48 -17.15 -14.55
N GLY A 17 -7.36 -17.66 -15.77
CA GLY A 17 -7.29 -19.10 -16.05
C GLY A 17 -8.65 -19.82 -16.05
N VAL A 18 -9.76 -19.08 -16.00
CA VAL A 18 -11.12 -19.65 -16.03
C VAL A 18 -11.66 -19.70 -17.47
N ASP A 19 -11.47 -18.63 -18.24
CA ASP A 19 -11.99 -18.47 -19.59
C ASP A 19 -10.97 -17.71 -20.46
N ALA A 20 -10.73 -18.20 -21.68
CA ALA A 20 -9.69 -17.66 -22.55
C ALA A 20 -10.01 -16.26 -23.09
N ASP A 21 -11.29 -15.97 -23.35
CA ASP A 21 -11.71 -14.66 -23.86
C ASP A 21 -11.65 -13.61 -22.74
N LEU A 22 -12.05 -13.98 -21.53
CA LEU A 22 -11.88 -13.14 -20.33
C LEU A 22 -10.40 -12.87 -20.05
N ASP A 23 -9.55 -13.89 -20.09
CA ASP A 23 -8.11 -13.74 -19.87
C ASP A 23 -7.46 -12.81 -20.91
N ALA A 24 -7.85 -12.94 -22.18
CA ALA A 24 -7.40 -12.05 -23.25
C ALA A 24 -7.85 -10.60 -22.99
N TRP A 25 -9.09 -10.38 -22.57
CA TRP A 25 -9.58 -9.05 -22.21
C TRP A 25 -8.85 -8.47 -21.00
N LEU A 26 -8.63 -9.26 -19.95
CA LEU A 26 -7.89 -8.86 -18.75
C LEU A 26 -6.46 -8.46 -19.09
N LEU A 27 -5.77 -9.28 -19.87
CA LEU A 27 -4.41 -8.98 -20.33
C LEU A 27 -4.37 -7.70 -21.16
N HIS A 28 -5.33 -7.51 -22.06
CA HIS A 28 -5.46 -6.28 -22.84
C HIS A 28 -5.71 -5.07 -21.92
N CYS A 29 -6.64 -5.17 -20.97
CA CYS A 29 -6.98 -4.12 -20.03
C CYS A 29 -5.78 -3.70 -19.16
N ILE A 30 -5.11 -4.65 -18.52
CA ILE A 30 -3.94 -4.41 -17.66
C ILE A 30 -2.80 -3.78 -18.47
N THR A 31 -2.54 -4.30 -19.66
CA THR A 31 -1.46 -3.79 -20.54
C THR A 31 -1.76 -2.37 -21.02
N GLN A 32 -2.97 -2.12 -21.53
CA GLN A 32 -3.36 -0.78 -21.98
C GLN A 32 -3.39 0.21 -20.81
N ASN A 33 -3.74 -0.20 -19.61
CA ASN A 33 -3.67 0.67 -18.44
C ASN A 33 -2.25 0.79 -17.86
N ASN A 34 -1.24 0.14 -18.44
CA ASN A 34 0.14 0.10 -17.94
C ASN A 34 0.18 -0.30 -16.45
N LEU A 35 -0.52 -1.40 -16.13
CA LEU A 35 -0.62 -1.98 -14.78
C LEU A 35 0.12 -3.32 -14.67
N GLU A 36 0.64 -3.86 -15.78
CA GLU A 36 1.35 -5.14 -15.78
C GLU A 36 2.71 -4.99 -15.10
N TYR A 37 2.94 -5.77 -14.05
CA TYR A 37 4.19 -5.75 -13.27
C TYR A 37 5.37 -6.18 -14.13
N LEU A 38 5.22 -7.24 -14.92
CA LEU A 38 6.32 -7.79 -15.73
C LEU A 38 6.82 -6.82 -16.81
N ILE A 39 5.95 -5.91 -17.27
CA ILE A 39 6.31 -4.88 -18.26
C ILE A 39 7.01 -3.69 -17.60
N ASN A 40 6.60 -3.30 -16.39
CA ASN A 40 7.14 -2.14 -15.69
C ASN A 40 7.30 -2.38 -14.18
N PRO A 41 8.26 -3.22 -13.76
CA PRO A 41 8.37 -3.67 -12.37
C PRO A 41 8.83 -2.58 -11.40
N HIS A 42 9.43 -1.50 -11.92
CA HIS A 42 9.87 -0.37 -11.11
C HIS A 42 8.73 0.58 -10.73
N SER A 43 7.64 0.57 -11.49
CA SER A 43 6.53 1.49 -11.30
C SER A 43 5.22 0.82 -10.94
N ASN A 44 5.11 -0.49 -11.17
CA ASN A 44 3.94 -1.29 -10.88
C ASN A 44 4.22 -2.18 -9.67
N ALA A 45 3.26 -2.30 -8.78
CA ALA A 45 3.27 -3.24 -7.66
C ALA A 45 3.18 -4.67 -8.21
N SER A 46 3.96 -5.57 -7.63
CA SER A 46 3.80 -7.00 -7.91
C SER A 46 2.43 -7.49 -7.38
N PRO A 47 1.95 -8.67 -7.85
CA PRO A 47 0.75 -9.29 -7.30
C PRO A 47 0.78 -9.44 -5.77
N GLU A 48 1.95 -9.73 -5.22
CA GLU A 48 2.15 -9.91 -3.79
C GLU A 48 2.20 -8.57 -3.03
N GLN A 49 2.84 -7.54 -3.58
CA GLN A 49 2.75 -6.19 -3.03
C GLN A 49 1.29 -5.70 -3.01
N LEU A 50 0.50 -6.00 -4.04
CA LEU A 50 -0.93 -5.67 -4.05
C LEU A 50 -1.70 -6.38 -2.94
N ARG A 51 -1.36 -7.63 -2.63
CA ARG A 51 -1.95 -8.39 -1.53
C ARG A 51 -1.68 -7.78 -0.15
N PHE A 52 -0.75 -6.84 -0.01
CA PHE A 52 -0.60 -6.07 1.22
C PHE A 52 -1.73 -5.09 1.44
N MET A 53 -2.35 -4.64 0.36
CA MET A 53 -3.34 -3.56 0.37
C MET A 53 -4.74 -4.09 0.08
N VAL A 54 -4.87 -4.99 -0.89
CA VAL A 54 -6.14 -5.56 -1.36
C VAL A 54 -6.25 -7.02 -0.93
N CYS A 55 -7.41 -7.39 -0.41
CA CYS A 55 -7.73 -8.78 -0.11
C CYS A 55 -8.08 -9.50 -1.42
N LEU A 56 -7.13 -10.27 -1.94
CA LEU A 56 -7.25 -10.99 -3.20
C LEU A 56 -7.19 -12.50 -2.94
N ASP A 57 -8.09 -13.27 -3.53
CA ASP A 57 -7.98 -14.73 -3.56
C ASP A 57 -6.95 -15.19 -4.60
N GLU A 58 -6.73 -16.50 -4.73
CA GLU A 58 -5.92 -17.07 -5.82
C GLU A 58 -6.48 -16.63 -7.17
N ASP A 59 -5.57 -16.21 -8.07
CA ASP A 59 -5.84 -15.74 -9.43
C ASP A 59 -6.80 -14.55 -9.59
N GLN A 60 -7.22 -13.93 -8.47
CA GLN A 60 -8.05 -12.74 -8.50
C GLN A 60 -7.30 -11.53 -9.04
N VAL A 61 -7.95 -10.78 -9.93
CA VAL A 61 -7.40 -9.55 -10.48
C VAL A 61 -8.03 -8.34 -9.81
N TYR A 62 -7.20 -7.40 -9.39
CA TYR A 62 -7.64 -6.07 -8.95
C TYR A 62 -7.72 -5.15 -10.17
N ILE A 63 -8.82 -4.42 -10.35
CA ILE A 63 -8.86 -3.28 -11.27
C ILE A 63 -9.08 -2.02 -10.44
N PRO A 64 -8.22 -1.00 -10.56
CA PRO A 64 -8.25 0.16 -9.68
C PRO A 64 -9.37 1.12 -10.09
N CYS A 65 -10.64 0.71 -10.08
CA CYS A 65 -11.81 1.53 -10.39
C CYS A 65 -13.05 1.19 -9.56
N SER A 66 -14.13 1.96 -9.71
CA SER A 66 -15.42 1.63 -9.07
C SER A 66 -16.16 0.56 -9.88
N ASP A 67 -17.08 -0.16 -9.25
CA ASP A 67 -17.84 -1.23 -9.94
C ASP A 67 -18.65 -0.68 -11.13
N VAL A 68 -19.23 0.52 -10.97
CA VAL A 68 -19.94 1.22 -12.06
C VAL A 68 -19.01 1.48 -13.26
N LEU A 69 -17.79 1.97 -13.00
CA LEU A 69 -16.83 2.23 -14.06
C LEU A 69 -16.29 0.93 -14.67
N PHE A 70 -16.17 -0.13 -13.88
CA PHE A 70 -15.82 -1.44 -14.39
C PHE A 70 -16.88 -1.98 -15.35
N GLN A 71 -18.17 -1.86 -15.00
CA GLN A 71 -19.27 -2.23 -15.90
C GLN A 71 -19.25 -1.40 -17.20
N ASP A 72 -18.96 -0.10 -17.10
CA ASP A 72 -18.77 0.77 -18.26
C ASP A 72 -17.61 0.32 -19.18
N LEU A 73 -16.51 -0.19 -18.61
CA LEU A 73 -15.35 -0.70 -19.36
C LEU A 73 -15.59 -2.07 -19.98
N MET A 74 -16.49 -2.86 -19.39
CA MET A 74 -16.86 -4.20 -19.86
C MET A 74 -17.98 -4.19 -20.90
N ALA A 75 -18.67 -3.06 -21.05
CA ALA A 75 -19.71 -2.90 -22.04
C ALA A 75 -19.14 -3.08 -23.47
N PRO A 76 -19.88 -3.74 -24.38
CA PRO A 76 -19.42 -3.96 -25.76
C PRO A 76 -19.36 -2.67 -26.59
N GLU A 77 -20.05 -1.63 -26.14
CA GLU A 77 -20.08 -0.32 -26.78
C GLU A 77 -19.68 0.77 -25.77
N LEU A 78 -19.17 1.89 -26.30
CA LEU A 78 -18.80 3.04 -25.49
C LEU A 78 -20.02 3.63 -24.79
N THR A 79 -20.10 3.43 -23.47
CA THR A 79 -21.19 3.98 -22.66
C THR A 79 -21.08 5.50 -22.52
N GLN A 80 -22.21 6.17 -22.24
CA GLN A 80 -22.21 7.60 -21.96
C GLN A 80 -21.42 7.96 -20.70
N GLY A 81 -21.41 7.08 -19.69
CA GLY A 81 -20.66 7.26 -18.44
C GLY A 81 -19.15 7.35 -18.72
N LEU A 82 -18.64 6.39 -19.48
CA LEU A 82 -17.23 6.34 -19.85
C LEU A 82 -16.83 7.52 -20.76
N LEU A 83 -17.66 7.84 -21.76
CA LEU A 83 -17.43 8.99 -22.64
C LEU A 83 -17.35 10.30 -21.84
N ARG A 84 -18.24 10.52 -20.86
CA ARG A 84 -18.16 11.69 -19.97
C ARG A 84 -16.83 11.72 -19.22
N GLY A 85 -16.39 10.57 -18.68
CA GLY A 85 -15.09 10.44 -18.03
C GLY A 85 -13.92 10.86 -18.91
N TYR A 86 -13.90 10.41 -20.17
CA TYR A 86 -12.89 10.80 -21.16
C TYR A 86 -12.96 12.29 -21.51
N LEU A 87 -14.14 12.83 -21.77
CA LEU A 87 -14.31 14.25 -22.08
C LEU A 87 -13.87 15.16 -20.95
N VAL A 88 -14.08 14.77 -19.68
CA VAL A 88 -13.54 15.49 -18.52
C VAL A 88 -12.02 15.53 -18.59
N CYS A 89 -11.37 14.40 -18.92
CA CYS A 89 -9.91 14.35 -19.04
C CYS A 89 -9.39 15.30 -20.13
N TRP A 90 -10.06 15.31 -21.29
CA TRP A 90 -9.74 16.21 -22.39
C TRP A 90 -9.87 17.68 -21.98
N LYS A 91 -11.00 18.05 -21.35
CA LYS A 91 -11.26 19.43 -20.90
C LYS A 91 -10.22 19.93 -19.89
N VAL A 92 -9.71 19.05 -19.04
CA VAL A 92 -8.66 19.41 -18.07
C VAL A 92 -7.32 19.67 -18.77
N LEU A 93 -6.90 18.82 -19.71
CA LEU A 93 -5.70 19.06 -20.51
C LEU A 93 -5.79 20.38 -21.28
N VAL A 94 -6.92 20.63 -21.95
CA VAL A 94 -7.15 21.87 -22.70
C VAL A 94 -7.00 23.10 -21.81
N ARG A 95 -7.63 23.10 -20.62
CA ARG A 95 -7.49 24.19 -19.64
C ARG A 95 -6.04 24.39 -19.21
N LEU A 96 -5.34 23.31 -18.86
CA LEU A 96 -3.95 23.35 -18.44
C LEU A 96 -3.03 23.94 -19.52
N ALA A 97 -3.18 23.48 -20.77
CA ALA A 97 -2.41 23.97 -21.90
C ALA A 97 -2.67 25.45 -22.21
N HIS A 98 -3.93 25.90 -22.14
CA HIS A 98 -4.26 27.32 -22.36
C HIS A 98 -3.72 28.24 -21.26
N GLN A 99 -3.70 27.78 -20.01
CA GLN A 99 -3.25 28.58 -18.88
C GLN A 99 -1.73 28.73 -18.80
N HIS A 100 -0.98 27.67 -19.12
CA HIS A 100 0.46 27.63 -18.85
C HIS A 100 1.36 27.66 -20.09
N ILE A 101 0.80 27.53 -21.31
CA ILE A 101 1.59 27.50 -22.54
C ILE A 101 1.29 28.75 -23.37
N LYS A 102 2.28 29.64 -23.42
CA LYS A 102 2.22 30.86 -24.24
C LYS A 102 2.54 30.60 -25.71
N ASP A 103 3.44 29.64 -25.99
CA ASP A 103 3.86 29.29 -27.36
C ASP A 103 2.74 28.58 -28.15
N PRO A 104 2.22 29.19 -29.24
CA PRO A 104 1.19 28.58 -30.09
C PRO A 104 1.62 27.27 -30.75
N TYR A 105 2.90 27.12 -31.11
CA TYR A 105 3.43 25.92 -31.75
C TYR A 105 3.42 24.73 -30.79
N ILE A 106 4.02 24.89 -29.60
CA ILE A 106 4.03 23.84 -28.56
C ILE A 106 2.61 23.44 -28.19
N ARG A 107 1.72 24.43 -28.01
CA ARG A 107 0.31 24.16 -27.70
C ARG A 107 -0.39 23.35 -28.81
N ARG A 108 -0.18 23.71 -30.08
CA ARG A 108 -0.72 22.97 -31.22
C ARG A 108 -0.17 21.54 -31.27
N THR A 109 1.13 21.35 -31.03
CA THR A 109 1.77 20.04 -30.97
C THR A 109 1.17 19.16 -29.89
N ILE A 110 1.01 19.68 -28.66
CA ILE A 110 0.37 18.96 -27.55
C ILE A 110 -1.06 18.55 -27.92
N PHE A 111 -1.86 19.45 -28.47
CA PHE A 111 -3.24 19.13 -28.85
C PHE A 111 -3.32 18.09 -29.95
N GLN A 112 -2.48 18.17 -30.97
CA GLN A 112 -2.46 17.16 -32.04
C GLN A 112 -2.03 15.79 -31.51
N PHE A 113 -1.01 15.75 -30.65
CA PHE A 113 -0.55 14.48 -30.07
C PHE A 113 -1.57 13.88 -29.10
N ALA A 114 -2.11 14.69 -28.20
CA ALA A 114 -3.17 14.27 -27.28
C ALA A 114 -4.43 13.81 -28.02
N ARG A 115 -4.82 14.47 -29.12
CA ARG A 115 -5.99 14.10 -29.91
C ARG A 115 -5.85 12.70 -30.51
N ARG A 116 -4.67 12.35 -31.02
CA ARG A 116 -4.38 11.00 -31.53
C ARG A 116 -4.55 9.94 -30.43
N GLN A 117 -4.01 10.19 -29.24
CA GLN A 117 -4.16 9.29 -28.09
C GLN A 117 -5.63 9.17 -27.63
N PHE A 118 -6.36 10.29 -27.64
CA PHE A 118 -7.77 10.33 -27.27
C PHE A 118 -8.64 9.53 -28.24
N GLN A 119 -8.42 9.67 -29.56
CA GLN A 119 -9.15 8.92 -30.58
C GLN A 119 -8.96 7.41 -30.44
N GLY A 120 -7.72 6.96 -30.21
CA GLY A 120 -7.46 5.53 -29.95
C GLY A 120 -8.18 5.03 -28.69
N THR A 121 -8.26 5.88 -27.65
CA THR A 121 -8.98 5.54 -26.41
C THR A 121 -10.49 5.40 -26.63
N LEU A 122 -11.10 6.24 -27.47
CA LEU A 122 -12.52 6.13 -27.81
C LEU A 122 -12.83 4.86 -28.60
N HIS A 123 -11.90 4.42 -29.45
CA HIS A 123 -12.09 3.21 -30.26
C HIS A 123 -12.03 1.94 -29.40
N HIS A 124 -10.97 1.78 -28.60
CA HIS A 124 -10.78 0.57 -27.78
C HIS A 124 -11.55 0.58 -26.46
N HIS A 125 -11.93 1.75 -25.94
CA HIS A 125 -12.74 1.98 -24.74
C HIS A 125 -12.39 1.16 -23.47
N ILE A 126 -11.15 0.67 -23.36
CA ILE A 126 -10.67 -0.15 -22.22
C ILE A 126 -9.82 0.62 -21.21
N LEU A 127 -9.54 1.90 -21.47
CA LEU A 127 -8.65 2.70 -20.64
C LEU A 127 -9.40 3.32 -19.46
N ILE A 128 -8.92 3.12 -18.24
CA ILE A 128 -9.49 3.78 -17.07
C ILE A 128 -9.28 5.30 -17.22
N PRO A 129 -10.31 6.16 -17.02
CA PRO A 129 -10.18 7.61 -17.20
C PRO A 129 -9.02 8.26 -16.42
N SER A 130 -8.70 7.78 -15.21
CA SER A 130 -7.55 8.27 -14.45
C SER A 130 -6.21 7.94 -15.12
N ARG A 131 -6.12 6.83 -15.84
CA ARG A 131 -4.93 6.43 -16.63
C ARG A 131 -4.81 7.24 -17.91
N LEU A 132 -5.94 7.54 -18.57
CA LEU A 132 -5.96 8.52 -19.66
C LEU A 132 -5.43 9.87 -19.18
N MET A 133 -5.93 10.37 -18.05
CA MET A 133 -5.45 11.62 -17.47
C MET A 133 -3.94 11.60 -17.23
N LYS A 134 -3.41 10.52 -16.65
CA LYS A 134 -1.96 10.39 -16.44
C LYS A 134 -1.17 10.43 -17.75
N ARG A 135 -1.64 9.76 -18.81
CA ARG A 135 -1.01 9.83 -20.14
C ARG A 135 -1.00 11.27 -20.68
N LEU A 136 -2.15 11.97 -20.60
CA LEU A 136 -2.26 13.35 -21.07
C LEU A 136 -1.37 14.32 -20.26
N GLN A 137 -1.29 14.12 -18.95
CA GLN A 137 -0.41 14.90 -18.08
C GLN A 137 1.06 14.66 -18.40
N ASN A 138 1.47 13.42 -18.69
CA ASN A 138 2.84 13.11 -19.10
C ASN A 138 3.17 13.81 -20.42
N ILE A 139 2.26 13.81 -21.40
CA ILE A 139 2.44 14.56 -22.66
C ILE A 139 2.67 16.05 -22.39
N PHE A 140 1.83 16.65 -21.54
CA PHE A 140 1.98 18.05 -21.15
C PHE A 140 3.35 18.31 -20.50
N SER A 141 3.74 17.48 -19.52
CA SER A 141 4.96 17.70 -18.73
C SER A 141 6.21 17.52 -19.60
N SER A 142 6.25 16.45 -20.43
CA SER A 142 7.39 16.16 -21.31
C SER A 142 7.64 17.22 -22.38
N LEU A 143 6.60 17.91 -22.86
CA LEU A 143 6.72 18.90 -23.93
C LEU A 143 6.88 20.34 -23.41
N THR A 144 6.54 20.61 -22.14
CA THR A 144 6.64 21.95 -21.55
C THR A 144 7.83 22.10 -20.60
N GLY A 145 8.32 21.01 -20.01
CA GLY A 145 9.33 21.06 -18.95
C GLY A 145 8.84 21.67 -17.63
N ILE A 146 7.52 21.89 -17.49
CA ILE A 146 6.94 22.45 -16.26
C ILE A 146 6.66 21.31 -15.28
N ASP A 147 7.36 21.32 -14.13
CA ASP A 147 7.22 20.27 -13.10
C ASP A 147 5.87 20.31 -12.38
N ASP A 148 5.46 21.48 -11.87
CA ASP A 148 4.18 21.66 -11.15
C ASP A 148 3.49 22.96 -11.56
N PRO A 149 2.55 22.90 -12.52
CA PRO A 149 1.79 24.07 -12.97
C PRO A 149 0.89 24.69 -11.89
N TYR A 150 0.51 23.95 -10.85
CA TYR A 150 -0.46 24.41 -9.85
C TYR A 150 0.20 24.86 -8.54
N LEU A 151 1.54 24.94 -8.48
CA LEU A 151 2.27 25.29 -7.26
C LEU A 151 1.73 26.56 -6.59
N GLU A 152 1.68 27.68 -7.32
CA GLU A 152 1.18 28.96 -6.80
C GLU A 152 -0.28 28.86 -6.33
N ARG A 153 -1.11 28.14 -7.09
CA ARG A 153 -2.52 27.93 -6.74
C ARG A 153 -2.67 27.12 -5.45
N LYS A 154 -1.86 26.08 -5.26
CA LYS A 154 -1.84 25.28 -4.02
C LYS A 154 -1.42 26.13 -2.82
N GLN A 155 -0.38 26.97 -2.99
CA GLN A 155 0.07 27.91 -1.96
C GLN A 155 -1.03 28.91 -1.58
N GLN A 156 -1.72 29.49 -2.56
CA GLN A 156 -2.85 30.39 -2.30
C GLN A 156 -3.98 29.71 -1.51
N TYR A 157 -4.30 28.45 -1.85
CA TYR A 157 -5.31 27.69 -1.12
C TYR A 157 -4.87 27.41 0.32
N ASN A 158 -3.62 27.04 0.54
CA ASN A 158 -3.08 26.84 1.88
C ASN A 158 -3.08 28.16 2.68
N GLN A 159 -2.70 29.29 2.08
CA GLN A 159 -2.76 30.61 2.72
C GLN A 159 -4.18 30.98 3.14
N ARG A 160 -5.18 30.79 2.27
CA ARG A 160 -6.60 31.06 2.61
C ARG A 160 -7.12 30.14 3.70
N ALA A 161 -6.83 28.85 3.60
CA ALA A 161 -7.19 27.89 4.64
C ALA A 161 -6.55 28.25 5.99
N GLN A 162 -5.28 28.66 6.00
CA GLN A 162 -4.57 29.09 7.20
C GLN A 162 -5.21 30.35 7.80
N ALA A 163 -5.54 31.35 6.97
CA ALA A 163 -6.22 32.56 7.42
C ALA A 163 -7.58 32.26 8.08
N PHE A 164 -8.33 31.30 7.53
CA PHE A 164 -9.56 30.82 8.16
C PHE A 164 -9.30 30.05 9.45
N LEU A 165 -8.26 29.20 9.47
CA LEU A 165 -7.85 28.45 10.67
C LEU A 165 -7.45 29.37 11.83
N ASP A 166 -6.85 30.51 11.53
CA ASP A 166 -6.45 31.52 12.51
C ASP A 166 -7.58 32.51 12.85
N SER A 167 -8.77 32.34 12.27
CA SER A 167 -9.89 33.24 12.51
C SER A 167 -10.55 32.98 13.89
N PRO A 168 -10.94 34.03 14.64
CA PRO A 168 -11.69 33.88 15.90
C PRO A 168 -13.02 33.15 15.72
N VAL A 169 -13.58 33.25 14.51
CA VAL A 169 -14.80 32.56 14.12
C VAL A 169 -14.62 31.07 14.20
N LEU A 170 -13.55 30.52 13.61
CA LEU A 170 -13.32 29.08 13.69
C LEU A 170 -13.12 28.64 15.14
N GLU A 171 -12.38 29.40 15.94
CA GLU A 171 -12.18 29.09 17.36
C GLU A 171 -13.52 28.96 18.09
N SER A 172 -14.44 29.91 17.85
CA SER A 172 -15.80 29.86 18.40
C SER A 172 -16.63 28.66 17.93
N LEU A 173 -16.39 28.14 16.72
CA LEU A 173 -17.14 27.01 16.16
C LEU A 173 -16.56 25.66 16.55
N LEU A 174 -15.24 25.55 16.49
CA LEU A 174 -14.53 24.30 16.75
C LEU A 174 -14.54 23.94 18.24
N TYR A 175 -14.41 24.94 19.11
CA TYR A 175 -14.30 24.77 20.56
C TYR A 175 -15.55 25.16 21.35
N ALA A 176 -16.68 25.41 20.67
CA ALA A 176 -17.97 25.59 21.34
C ALA A 176 -18.32 24.36 22.19
N CYS A 177 -18.50 24.56 23.50
CA CYS A 177 -18.96 23.52 24.40
C CYS A 177 -20.42 23.15 24.09
N PRO A 178 -20.79 21.87 24.11
CA PRO A 178 -22.18 21.46 23.96
C PRO A 178 -23.03 22.03 25.12
N ALA A 179 -24.26 22.46 24.79
CA ALA A 179 -25.17 23.09 25.76
C ALA A 179 -25.79 22.07 26.75
N SER A 180 -25.81 20.79 26.40
CA SER A 180 -26.17 19.71 27.31
C SER A 180 -25.06 19.50 28.33
N SER A 181 -25.43 19.47 29.61
CA SER A 181 -24.49 19.20 30.71
C SER A 181 -23.72 17.92 30.43
N LEU A 182 -22.39 18.03 30.36
CA LEU A 182 -21.46 16.91 30.28
C LEU A 182 -21.58 16.08 31.56
N SER A 183 -22.51 15.12 31.61
CA SER A 183 -22.68 14.22 32.74
C SER A 183 -21.55 13.20 32.71
N CYS A 184 -20.45 13.52 33.38
CA CYS A 184 -19.24 12.71 33.34
C CYS A 184 -19.04 11.95 34.64
N ALA A 185 -18.88 10.62 34.56
CA ALA A 185 -18.45 9.78 35.68
C ALA A 185 -16.91 9.71 35.84
N ARG A 186 -16.15 9.79 34.73
CA ARG A 186 -14.67 9.75 34.73
C ARG A 186 -14.08 10.78 33.76
N ILE A 187 -13.14 11.61 34.25
CA ILE A 187 -12.47 12.67 33.45
C ILE A 187 -11.89 12.14 32.12
N LYS A 188 -11.40 10.89 32.11
CA LYS A 188 -10.87 10.25 30.89
C LYS A 188 -11.93 10.14 29.79
N ASP A 189 -13.15 9.77 30.14
CA ASP A 189 -14.26 9.60 29.19
C ASP A 189 -14.66 10.94 28.60
N LEU A 190 -14.74 11.98 29.45
CA LEU A 190 -15.03 13.33 28.98
C LEU A 190 -13.96 13.88 28.03
N ARG A 191 -12.67 13.65 28.32
CA ARG A 191 -11.59 14.07 27.41
C ARG A 191 -11.74 13.41 26.03
N TRP A 192 -12.04 12.11 26.03
CA TRP A 192 -12.25 11.37 24.80
C TRP A 192 -13.48 11.86 24.02
N GLU A 193 -14.61 12.13 24.68
CA GLU A 193 -15.81 12.68 24.04
C GLU A 193 -15.54 14.05 23.40
N LEU A 194 -14.75 14.90 24.07
CA LEU A 194 -14.35 16.20 23.55
C LEU A 194 -13.39 16.08 22.35
N ASP A 195 -12.40 15.19 22.43
CA ASP A 195 -11.49 14.90 21.30
C ASP A 195 -12.28 14.37 20.09
N LEU A 196 -13.26 13.49 20.32
CA LEU A 196 -14.13 12.97 19.26
C LEU A 196 -14.98 14.09 18.64
N LEU A 197 -15.58 14.96 19.44
CA LEU A 197 -16.35 16.10 18.94
C LEU A 197 -15.48 17.06 18.10
N GLU A 198 -14.25 17.32 18.54
CA GLU A 198 -13.28 18.12 17.76
C GLU A 198 -12.98 17.44 16.41
N LEU A 199 -12.73 16.13 16.41
CA LEU A 199 -12.52 15.36 15.18
C LEU A 199 -13.71 15.47 14.23
N GLN A 200 -14.94 15.26 14.70
CA GLN A 200 -16.15 15.35 13.88
C GLN A 200 -16.25 16.71 13.17
N ARG A 201 -16.06 17.80 13.92
CA ARG A 201 -16.08 19.17 13.39
C ARG A 201 -14.97 19.38 12.36
N LEU A 202 -13.77 18.89 12.63
CA LEU A 202 -12.65 18.98 11.70
C LEU A 202 -12.86 18.17 10.43
N PHE A 203 -13.44 16.96 10.49
CA PHE A 203 -13.78 16.17 9.30
C PHE A 203 -14.76 16.92 8.41
N MET A 204 -15.81 17.52 8.99
CA MET A 204 -16.78 18.33 8.26
C MET A 204 -16.13 19.54 7.58
N LEU A 205 -15.35 20.32 8.32
CA LEU A 205 -14.66 21.51 7.78
C LEU A 205 -13.62 21.13 6.72
N SER A 206 -12.84 20.08 6.97
CA SER A 206 -11.82 19.59 6.05
C SER A 206 -12.42 19.15 4.71
N SER A 207 -13.67 18.70 4.68
CA SER A 207 -14.37 18.30 3.46
C SER A 207 -14.89 19.48 2.61
N TRP A 208 -14.89 20.70 3.16
CA TRP A 208 -15.60 21.83 2.57
C TRP A 208 -14.69 22.77 1.79
N VAL A 209 -14.69 22.57 0.49
CA VAL A 209 -13.75 23.21 -0.44
C VAL A 209 -13.88 24.73 -0.52
N ASP A 210 -15.09 25.27 -0.32
CA ASP A 210 -15.37 26.71 -0.46
C ASP A 210 -14.58 27.55 0.56
N LEU A 211 -14.21 26.95 1.71
CA LEU A 211 -13.41 27.60 2.76
C LEU A 211 -12.06 28.14 2.27
N TRP A 212 -11.50 27.59 1.19
CA TRP A 212 -10.24 28.04 0.61
C TRP A 212 -10.29 28.31 -0.91
N HIS A 213 -11.40 27.99 -1.56
CA HIS A 213 -11.62 28.36 -2.96
C HIS A 213 -12.15 29.79 -3.11
N GLU A 214 -12.97 30.27 -2.16
CA GLU A 214 -13.54 31.61 -2.17
C GLU A 214 -12.67 32.59 -1.35
N ASP A 215 -12.77 33.89 -1.64
CA ASP A 215 -12.04 34.93 -0.89
C ASP A 215 -12.65 35.18 0.50
N THR A 216 -13.98 34.99 0.64
CA THR A 216 -14.71 35.20 1.89
C THR A 216 -15.66 34.02 2.14
N PRO A 217 -15.29 33.05 2.98
CA PRO A 217 -16.15 31.89 3.23
C PRO A 217 -17.41 32.27 4.00
N ASN A 218 -18.53 31.61 3.68
CA ASN A 218 -19.80 31.83 4.36
C ASN A 218 -19.79 31.20 5.76
N ILE A 219 -19.40 31.99 6.74
CA ILE A 219 -19.29 31.60 8.15
C ILE A 219 -20.63 31.13 8.73
N LEU A 220 -21.75 31.77 8.38
CA LEU A 220 -23.07 31.41 8.92
C LEU A 220 -23.45 29.99 8.50
N GLN A 221 -23.24 29.68 7.23
CA GLN A 221 -23.42 28.34 6.68
C GLN A 221 -22.53 27.32 7.41
N ALA A 222 -21.32 27.71 7.83
CA ALA A 222 -20.44 26.84 8.60
C ALA A 222 -21.00 26.49 9.98
N ARG A 223 -21.61 27.47 10.64
CA ARG A 223 -22.26 27.23 11.94
C ARG A 223 -23.42 26.27 11.79
N GLU A 224 -24.25 26.48 10.77
CA GLU A 224 -25.43 25.64 10.51
C GLU A 224 -25.02 24.20 10.22
N ILE A 225 -24.01 23.99 9.38
CA ILE A 225 -23.50 22.65 9.04
C ILE A 225 -22.93 21.96 10.29
N LEU A 226 -22.13 22.64 11.09
CA LEU A 226 -21.52 22.06 12.29
C LEU A 226 -22.53 21.78 13.41
N ALA A 227 -23.69 22.44 13.39
CA ALA A 227 -24.78 22.23 14.35
C ALA A 227 -25.71 21.08 13.96
N GLN A 228 -25.64 20.58 12.72
CA GLN A 228 -26.46 19.45 12.29
C GLN A 228 -25.97 18.16 12.93
N PRO A 229 -26.86 17.35 13.53
CA PRO A 229 -26.50 16.04 14.02
C PRO A 229 -26.07 15.15 12.84
N CYS A 230 -24.92 14.50 12.96
CA CYS A 230 -24.35 13.63 11.95
C CYS A 230 -24.13 12.26 12.59
N THR A 231 -25.05 11.33 12.32
CA THR A 231 -25.05 9.98 12.88
C THR A 231 -23.97 9.10 12.26
N GLU A 232 -23.42 9.51 11.11
CA GLU A 232 -22.33 8.82 10.45
C GLU A 232 -21.08 8.72 11.34
N PHE A 233 -20.92 9.64 12.30
CA PHE A 233 -19.79 9.65 13.23
C PHE A 233 -19.87 8.63 14.37
N ASP A 234 -21.00 7.95 14.58
CA ASP A 234 -21.08 6.84 15.54
C ASP A 234 -20.06 5.75 15.21
N ARG A 235 -19.79 5.56 13.91
CA ARG A 235 -18.76 4.62 13.42
C ARG A 235 -17.32 5.02 13.77
N LEU A 236 -17.06 6.31 14.06
CA LEU A 236 -15.75 6.72 14.55
C LEU A 236 -15.53 6.27 15.99
N THR A 237 -16.60 6.15 16.79
CA THR A 237 -16.54 5.57 18.13
C THR A 237 -16.12 4.11 18.08
N ASP A 238 -16.62 3.34 17.11
CA ASP A 238 -16.21 1.94 16.93
C ASP A 238 -14.71 1.80 16.62
N ILE A 239 -14.16 2.78 15.90
CA ILE A 239 -12.75 2.79 15.48
C ILE A 239 -11.83 3.34 16.59
N PHE A 240 -12.19 4.46 17.21
CA PHE A 240 -11.33 5.22 18.13
C PHE A 240 -11.82 5.15 19.59
N GLY A 241 -12.76 4.26 19.89
CA GLY A 241 -13.40 4.13 21.19
C GLY A 241 -12.43 3.85 22.34
N PRO A 242 -12.82 4.18 23.58
CA PRO A 242 -11.97 4.02 24.76
C PRO A 242 -11.65 2.56 25.10
N ASP A 243 -12.39 1.61 24.51
CA ASP A 243 -12.22 0.17 24.69
C ASP A 243 -11.04 -0.40 23.92
N HIS A 244 -10.44 0.37 22.99
CA HIS A 244 -9.22 -0.06 22.30
C HIS A 244 -8.01 0.04 23.25
N PRO A 245 -7.33 -1.07 23.57
CA PRO A 245 -6.28 -1.09 24.59
C PRO A 245 -4.96 -0.47 24.11
N GLU A 246 -4.74 -0.35 22.79
CA GLU A 246 -3.48 0.10 22.20
C GLU A 246 -3.67 1.26 21.22
N PRO A 247 -2.69 2.19 21.15
CA PRO A 247 -2.66 3.21 20.10
C PRO A 247 -2.64 2.63 18.68
N LEU A 248 -3.57 3.08 17.85
CA LEU A 248 -3.61 2.74 16.43
C LEU A 248 -2.51 3.43 15.62
N LYS A 249 -2.02 2.73 14.58
CA LYS A 249 -1.25 3.30 13.47
C LYS A 249 -2.21 3.65 12.34
N ILE A 250 -2.23 4.91 11.91
CA ILE A 250 -3.19 5.42 10.93
C ILE A 250 -2.45 5.88 9.68
N LEU A 251 -2.83 5.36 8.51
CA LEU A 251 -2.38 5.92 7.22
C LEU A 251 -3.41 6.94 6.73
N TYR A 252 -3.00 8.19 6.59
CA TYR A 252 -3.86 9.29 6.17
C TYR A 252 -3.60 9.68 4.71
N LEU A 253 -4.64 9.64 3.89
CA LEU A 253 -4.62 10.00 2.47
C LEU A 253 -5.40 11.32 2.25
N PRO A 254 -4.72 12.46 2.10
CA PRO A 254 -5.38 13.73 1.85
C PRO A 254 -5.92 13.81 0.41
N ASN A 255 -6.73 14.83 0.14
CA ASN A 255 -7.31 15.07 -1.18
C ASN A 255 -6.65 16.22 -1.94
N ALA A 256 -6.65 17.40 -1.34
CA ALA A 256 -6.31 18.66 -2.01
C ALA A 256 -5.68 19.66 -1.04
N SER A 257 -4.87 20.56 -1.59
CA SER A 257 -4.29 21.71 -0.91
C SER A 257 -5.39 22.69 -0.49
N GLY A 258 -5.13 23.49 0.54
CA GLY A 258 -6.11 24.18 1.37
C GLY A 258 -6.66 23.25 2.43
N GLY A 259 -7.41 22.23 2.00
CA GLY A 259 -7.99 21.23 2.88
C GLY A 259 -6.97 20.45 3.73
N ILE A 260 -5.74 20.29 3.23
CA ILE A 260 -4.65 19.62 3.97
C ILE A 260 -4.34 20.29 5.32
N LEU A 261 -4.56 21.60 5.49
CA LEU A 261 -4.30 22.25 6.76
C LEU A 261 -5.30 21.83 7.85
N PHE A 262 -6.56 21.60 7.47
CA PHE A 262 -7.55 20.97 8.36
C PHE A 262 -7.22 19.50 8.61
N ASP A 263 -6.75 18.78 7.58
CA ASP A 263 -6.27 17.40 7.72
C ASP A 263 -5.13 17.32 8.75
N ILE A 264 -4.20 18.28 8.76
CA ILE A 264 -3.14 18.34 9.77
C ILE A 264 -3.71 18.58 11.18
N ARG A 265 -4.78 19.37 11.34
CA ARG A 265 -5.46 19.53 12.64
C ARG A 265 -6.12 18.22 13.09
N ILE A 266 -6.75 17.47 12.18
CA ILE A 266 -7.28 16.12 12.45
C ILE A 266 -6.15 15.23 12.95
N ILE A 267 -5.02 15.22 12.23
CA ILE A 267 -3.84 14.45 12.60
C ILE A 267 -3.32 14.84 13.99
N ARG A 268 -3.24 16.13 14.33
CA ARG A 268 -2.82 16.58 15.66
C ARG A 268 -3.77 16.11 16.76
N CYS A 269 -5.07 16.09 16.51
CA CYS A 269 -6.05 15.53 17.43
C CYS A 269 -5.82 14.02 17.63
N LEU A 270 -5.63 13.26 16.54
CA LEU A 270 -5.31 11.83 16.61
C LEU A 270 -4.00 11.55 17.38
N LEU A 271 -2.97 12.36 17.17
CA LEU A 271 -1.70 12.27 17.91
C LEU A 271 -1.90 12.58 19.41
N ARG A 272 -2.76 13.55 19.75
CA ARG A 272 -3.11 13.90 21.15
C ARG A 272 -3.87 12.76 21.84
N MET A 273 -4.70 12.03 21.10
CA MET A 273 -5.36 10.80 21.55
C MET A 273 -4.38 9.62 21.70
N GLY A 274 -3.10 9.80 21.35
CA GLY A 274 -2.02 8.83 21.51
C GLY A 274 -1.71 7.99 20.28
N HIS A 275 -2.46 8.15 19.18
CA HIS A 275 -2.26 7.39 17.95
C HIS A 275 -0.99 7.80 17.20
N LYS A 276 -0.54 6.94 16.29
CA LYS A 276 0.53 7.23 15.33
C LYS A 276 -0.06 7.51 13.97
N VAL A 277 0.47 8.50 13.26
CA VAL A 277 -0.04 8.88 11.94
C VAL A 277 1.06 8.89 10.89
N ILE A 278 0.78 8.26 9.76
CA ILE A 278 1.56 8.31 8.52
C ILE A 278 0.76 9.09 7.50
N LEU A 279 1.23 10.27 7.08
CA LEU A 279 0.59 11.06 6.03
C LEU A 279 1.23 10.72 4.68
N ALA A 280 0.42 10.24 3.72
CA ALA A 280 0.90 9.92 2.38
C ALA A 280 0.56 11.05 1.38
N LEU A 281 1.59 11.72 0.88
CA LEU A 281 1.48 12.77 -0.14
C LEU A 281 1.84 12.22 -1.52
N LYS A 282 1.45 12.92 -2.59
CA LYS A 282 1.86 12.52 -3.94
C LYS A 282 3.36 12.66 -4.13
N SER A 283 3.98 11.77 -4.90
CA SER A 283 5.41 11.88 -5.21
C SER A 283 5.73 12.89 -6.32
N GLY A 284 4.71 13.42 -6.99
CA GLY A 284 4.85 14.51 -7.95
C GLY A 284 3.50 15.09 -8.35
N PHE A 285 3.50 16.00 -9.32
CA PHE A 285 2.34 16.81 -9.69
C PHE A 285 1.08 15.95 -9.91
N TYR A 286 -0.01 16.34 -9.24
CA TYR A 286 -1.36 15.86 -9.50
C TYR A 286 -2.37 16.95 -9.14
N PHE A 287 -2.46 17.96 -10.01
CA PHE A 287 -3.38 19.10 -9.87
C PHE A 287 -3.30 19.77 -8.50
N GLN A 288 -4.39 19.78 -7.75
CA GLN A 288 -4.50 20.45 -6.45
C GLN A 288 -3.98 19.58 -5.29
N THR A 289 -3.70 18.30 -5.53
CA THR A 289 -3.29 17.37 -4.48
C THR A 289 -1.87 17.71 -4.00
N PRO A 290 -1.64 17.76 -2.68
CA PRO A 290 -0.33 18.05 -2.12
C PRO A 290 0.67 16.93 -2.43
N THR A 291 1.90 17.33 -2.66
CA THR A 291 3.05 16.48 -2.97
C THR A 291 4.07 16.54 -1.84
N ILE A 292 4.94 15.55 -1.76
CA ILE A 292 6.03 15.55 -0.78
C ILE A 292 6.96 16.77 -0.92
N TRP A 293 7.09 17.30 -2.13
CA TRP A 293 7.91 18.48 -2.43
C TRP A 293 7.24 19.81 -2.00
N ASP A 294 5.93 19.81 -1.78
CA ASP A 294 5.24 21.00 -1.30
C ASP A 294 5.61 21.31 0.16
N VAL A 295 6.10 20.31 0.90
CA VAL A 295 6.60 20.50 2.28
C VAL A 295 7.74 21.51 2.32
N ASP A 296 8.59 21.54 1.30
CA ASP A 296 9.72 22.49 1.21
C ASP A 296 9.35 23.76 0.43
N ARG A 297 8.40 23.67 -0.50
CA ARG A 297 8.04 24.77 -1.41
C ARG A 297 6.93 25.67 -0.90
N ASP A 298 6.12 25.21 0.06
CA ASP A 298 5.03 25.99 0.64
C ASP A 298 5.32 26.29 2.12
N PRO A 299 5.62 27.56 2.48
CA PRO A 299 5.99 27.91 3.85
C PRO A 299 4.83 27.73 4.85
N VAL A 300 3.57 27.85 4.41
CA VAL A 300 2.40 27.64 5.27
C VAL A 300 2.27 26.16 5.61
N LEU A 301 2.40 25.30 4.59
CA LEU A 301 2.37 23.85 4.78
C LEU A 301 3.56 23.37 5.62
N ALA A 302 4.76 23.87 5.34
CA ALA A 302 5.98 23.57 6.09
C ALA A 302 5.80 23.86 7.59
N LYS A 303 5.25 25.04 7.91
CA LYS A 303 4.95 25.45 9.29
C LYS A 303 3.93 24.53 9.95
N ALA A 304 2.85 24.16 9.25
CA ALA A 304 1.83 23.26 9.80
C ALA A 304 2.37 21.85 10.09
N LEU A 305 3.30 21.37 9.26
CA LEU A 305 3.96 20.07 9.38
C LEU A 305 5.18 20.06 10.31
N ALA A 306 5.48 21.17 11.00
CA ALA A 306 6.63 21.26 11.90
C ALA A 306 6.62 20.12 12.95
N GLY A 307 7.75 19.42 13.07
CA GLY A 307 7.90 18.25 13.95
C GLY A 307 7.46 16.91 13.36
N ALA A 308 6.99 16.87 12.11
CA ALA A 308 6.81 15.64 11.36
C ALA A 308 8.16 15.12 10.79
N HIS A 309 8.31 13.81 10.69
CA HIS A 309 9.48 13.20 10.05
C HIS A 309 9.18 12.82 8.60
N CYS A 310 9.88 13.42 7.63
CA CYS A 310 9.65 13.19 6.21
C CYS A 310 10.59 12.13 5.62
N ILE A 311 10.03 11.16 4.91
CA ILE A 311 10.76 10.08 4.24
C ILE A 311 10.60 10.27 2.73
N ALA A 312 11.70 10.64 2.06
CA ALA A 312 11.72 10.78 0.60
C ALA A 312 11.92 9.44 -0.14
N ASP A 313 12.51 8.43 0.53
CA ASP A 313 12.78 7.12 -0.06
C ASP A 313 11.47 6.36 -0.35
N SER A 314 11.24 6.05 -1.63
CA SER A 314 10.08 5.32 -2.13
C SER A 314 10.23 3.80 -2.03
N SER A 315 11.41 3.31 -1.60
CA SER A 315 11.79 1.90 -1.52
C SER A 315 12.21 1.43 -0.12
N LEU A 316 11.80 2.13 0.92
CA LEU A 316 12.28 1.93 2.30
C LEU A 316 11.97 0.51 2.83
N GLY A 317 13.02 -0.20 3.26
CA GLY A 317 12.97 -1.52 3.92
C GLY A 317 12.00 -1.62 5.11
N LYS A 318 11.45 -2.81 5.39
CA LYS A 318 10.55 -3.03 6.54
C LYS A 318 11.20 -2.61 7.87
N ASN A 319 12.44 -3.04 8.13
CA ASN A 319 13.15 -2.73 9.36
C ASN A 319 13.38 -1.23 9.54
N ALA A 320 13.72 -0.54 8.45
CA ALA A 320 13.91 0.91 8.45
C ALA A 320 12.58 1.63 8.72
N LEU A 321 11.49 1.24 8.04
CA LEU A 321 10.17 1.81 8.30
C LEU A 321 9.73 1.60 9.75
N LEU A 322 9.87 0.38 10.28
CA LEU A 322 9.52 0.06 11.67
C LEU A 322 10.36 0.87 12.66
N LYS A 323 11.66 1.05 12.39
CA LYS A 323 12.52 1.91 13.20
C LYS A 323 12.00 3.35 13.22
N THR A 324 11.72 3.93 12.05
CA THR A 324 11.18 5.29 11.96
C THR A 324 9.85 5.44 12.68
N LEU A 325 8.94 4.46 12.56
CA LEU A 325 7.64 4.47 13.25
C LEU A 325 7.75 4.27 14.77
N ARG A 326 8.87 3.75 15.28
CA ARG A 326 9.16 3.72 16.73
C ARG A 326 9.67 5.07 17.21
N GLU A 327 10.53 5.71 16.44
CA GLU A 327 11.19 6.98 16.77
C GLU A 327 10.26 8.20 16.60
N HIS A 328 9.30 8.13 15.68
CA HIS A 328 8.44 9.25 15.33
C HIS A 328 6.95 8.87 15.35
N GLN A 329 6.13 9.72 15.97
CA GLN A 329 4.67 9.54 16.01
C GLN A 329 3.97 10.07 14.76
N PHE A 330 4.58 11.06 14.09
CA PHE A 330 4.05 11.67 12.87
C PHE A 330 5.08 11.58 11.74
N VAL A 331 4.76 10.79 10.72
CA VAL A 331 5.65 10.50 9.58
C VAL A 331 4.97 10.92 8.28
N ILE A 332 5.73 11.49 7.35
CA ILE A 332 5.27 11.87 6.01
C ILE A 332 6.00 10.99 4.98
N ILE A 333 5.26 10.42 4.04
CA ILE A 333 5.81 9.60 2.96
C ILE A 333 5.24 10.02 1.61
N GLY A 334 5.97 9.70 0.54
CA GLY A 334 5.47 9.76 -0.83
C GLY A 334 4.72 8.47 -1.20
N ASP A 335 3.52 8.60 -1.74
CA ASP A 335 2.71 7.47 -2.20
C ASP A 335 3.25 6.80 -3.48
N GLY A 336 4.29 7.37 -4.11
CA GLY A 336 4.94 6.87 -5.32
C GLY A 336 4.23 7.27 -6.61
N SER A 337 3.06 7.89 -6.51
CA SER A 337 2.18 8.16 -7.65
C SER A 337 2.12 9.64 -8.00
N GLN A 338 1.67 9.89 -9.23
CA GLN A 338 1.38 11.22 -9.78
C GLN A 338 -0.02 11.21 -10.41
N GLU A 339 -0.93 10.45 -9.80
CA GLU A 339 -2.26 10.19 -10.32
C GLU A 339 -3.23 9.89 -9.18
N ARG A 340 -4.51 9.69 -9.52
CA ARG A 340 -5.52 9.24 -8.56
C ARG A 340 -5.08 7.92 -7.91
N CYS A 341 -5.47 7.69 -6.65
CA CYS A 341 -5.18 6.47 -5.90
C CYS A 341 -5.33 5.22 -6.78
N ASN A 342 -4.20 4.53 -6.97
CA ASN A 342 -4.07 3.34 -7.77
C ASN A 342 -3.01 2.47 -7.10
N LEU A 343 -3.46 1.38 -6.47
CA LEU A 343 -2.59 0.52 -5.66
C LEU A 343 -1.57 -0.27 -6.50
N TYR A 344 -1.77 -0.38 -7.83
CA TYR A 344 -0.70 -0.83 -8.72
C TYR A 344 0.44 0.17 -8.80
N ARG A 345 0.20 1.46 -8.61
CA ARG A 345 1.16 2.53 -8.93
C ARG A 345 1.73 3.17 -7.67
N SER A 346 1.60 2.49 -6.53
CA SER A 346 2.10 2.94 -5.25
C SER A 346 3.56 2.58 -5.05
N SER A 347 4.28 3.40 -4.28
CA SER A 347 5.64 3.10 -3.83
C SER A 347 5.66 1.87 -2.91
N VAL A 348 6.85 1.28 -2.80
CA VAL A 348 7.15 0.20 -1.85
C VAL A 348 6.94 0.69 -0.41
N THR A 349 7.43 1.88 -0.09
CA THR A 349 7.25 2.53 1.22
C THR A 349 5.77 2.68 1.55
N PHE A 350 4.93 3.10 0.59
CA PHE A 350 3.49 3.22 0.79
C PHE A 350 2.81 1.89 1.06
N ALA A 351 3.11 0.85 0.28
CA ALA A 351 2.52 -0.48 0.48
C ALA A 351 2.89 -1.07 1.84
N ARG A 352 4.13 -0.86 2.30
CA ARG A 352 4.57 -1.25 3.65
C ARG A 352 3.87 -0.41 4.73
N ALA A 353 3.72 0.89 4.55
CA ALA A 353 2.98 1.75 5.46
C ALA A 353 1.51 1.34 5.58
N TRP A 354 0.86 0.98 4.47
CA TRP A 354 -0.48 0.42 4.46
C TRP A 354 -0.57 -0.86 5.27
N LYS A 355 0.38 -1.77 5.08
CA LYS A 355 0.45 -3.01 5.85
C LYS A 355 0.67 -2.73 7.35
N GLU A 356 1.49 -1.75 7.69
CA GLU A 356 1.75 -1.41 9.10
C GLU A 356 0.60 -0.66 9.77
N ALA A 357 -0.28 0.00 9.02
CA ALA A 357 -1.45 0.67 9.54
C ALA A 357 -2.48 -0.31 10.13
N ASP A 358 -3.30 0.18 11.03
CA ASP A 358 -4.50 -0.47 11.56
C ASP A 358 -5.74 0.04 10.80
N VAL A 359 -5.77 1.34 10.50
CA VAL A 359 -6.85 2.04 9.79
C VAL A 359 -6.27 2.94 8.71
N ILE A 360 -6.93 2.98 7.56
CA ILE A 360 -6.64 3.93 6.48
C ILE A 360 -7.73 5.00 6.49
N ILE A 361 -7.36 6.26 6.71
CA ILE A 361 -8.28 7.39 6.56
C ILE A 361 -8.02 8.03 5.20
N ALA A 362 -9.06 8.18 4.37
CA ALA A 362 -8.92 8.80 3.05
C ALA A 362 -10.00 9.86 2.81
N LYS A 363 -9.58 11.00 2.28
CA LYS A 363 -10.45 12.16 2.09
C LYS A 363 -10.83 12.36 0.63
N GLY A 364 -12.10 12.59 0.37
CA GLY A 364 -12.61 13.09 -0.90
C GLY A 364 -13.15 12.03 -1.85
N GLU A 365 -14.03 12.49 -2.73
CA GLU A 365 -14.75 11.66 -3.71
C GLU A 365 -13.85 10.81 -4.64
N PRO A 366 -12.64 11.24 -5.03
CA PRO A 366 -11.72 10.37 -5.75
C PRO A 366 -11.35 9.08 -5.01
N HIS A 367 -11.23 9.11 -3.68
CA HIS A 367 -10.90 7.95 -2.85
C HIS A 367 -12.14 7.11 -2.53
N VAL A 368 -13.29 7.74 -2.28
CA VAL A 368 -14.58 7.03 -2.13
C VAL A 368 -14.85 6.11 -3.34
N ARG A 369 -14.64 6.61 -4.55
CA ARG A 369 -14.76 5.81 -5.78
C ARG A 369 -13.77 4.66 -5.91
N ARG A 370 -12.61 4.70 -5.24
CA ARG A 370 -11.55 3.69 -5.37
C ARG A 370 -11.54 2.69 -4.22
N LEU A 371 -12.00 3.09 -3.05
CA LEU A 371 -11.88 2.33 -1.81
C LEU A 371 -13.23 1.92 -1.22
N ILE A 372 -14.33 2.61 -1.57
CA ILE A 372 -15.67 2.30 -1.06
C ILE A 372 -16.56 1.71 -2.16
N GLN A 373 -16.70 2.40 -3.30
CA GLN A 373 -17.59 2.00 -4.42
C GLN A 373 -16.99 0.89 -5.31
N THR A 374 -16.30 -0.06 -4.70
CA THR A 374 -15.71 -1.23 -5.36
C THR A 374 -16.06 -2.49 -4.58
N GLY A 375 -16.28 -3.60 -5.27
CA GLY A 375 -16.53 -4.90 -4.66
C GLY A 375 -15.32 -5.46 -3.91
N HIS A 376 -14.09 -5.06 -4.27
CA HIS A 376 -12.87 -5.58 -3.63
C HIS A 376 -12.78 -5.18 -2.16
N GLN A 377 -12.39 -6.13 -1.32
CA GLN A 377 -12.08 -5.88 0.08
C GLN A 377 -10.60 -5.50 0.24
N PHE A 378 -10.27 -4.81 1.33
CA PHE A 378 -8.92 -4.36 1.63
C PHE A 378 -8.40 -5.05 2.89
N THR A 379 -7.10 -5.11 3.02
CA THR A 379 -6.46 -5.77 4.17
C THR A 379 -6.59 -4.98 5.47
N ARG A 380 -6.98 -3.70 5.38
CA ARG A 380 -7.15 -2.77 6.50
C ARG A 380 -8.53 -2.13 6.44
N THR A 381 -9.02 -1.73 7.60
CA THR A 381 -10.28 -0.97 7.69
C THR A 381 -10.07 0.38 7.02
N ILE A 382 -10.97 0.73 6.11
CA ILE A 382 -10.93 1.99 5.36
C ILE A 382 -12.02 2.91 5.93
N CYS A 383 -11.63 4.10 6.35
CA CYS A 383 -12.50 5.20 6.72
C CYS A 383 -12.37 6.30 5.65
N CYS A 384 -13.38 6.45 4.80
CA CYS A 384 -13.40 7.47 3.75
C CYS A 384 -14.44 8.53 4.06
N PHE A 385 -14.10 9.82 3.91
CA PHE A 385 -15.08 10.90 4.04
C PHE A 385 -15.03 11.85 2.87
N HIS A 386 -16.17 12.42 2.51
CA HIS A 386 -16.27 13.43 1.45
C HIS A 386 -17.49 14.32 1.66
N ARG A 387 -17.62 15.34 0.81
CA ARG A 387 -18.78 16.22 0.75
C ARG A 387 -19.31 16.28 -0.67
N ASP A 388 -20.62 16.22 -0.80
CA ASP A 388 -21.35 16.45 -2.05
C ASP A 388 -22.47 17.48 -1.85
N GLU A 389 -23.37 17.61 -2.82
CA GLU A 389 -24.53 18.52 -2.78
C GLU A 389 -25.51 18.19 -1.64
N ARG A 390 -25.53 16.94 -1.14
CA ARG A 390 -26.40 16.48 -0.05
C ARG A 390 -25.79 16.70 1.33
N GLY A 391 -24.47 16.94 1.40
CA GLY A 391 -23.77 17.23 2.64
C GLY A 391 -22.51 16.41 2.83
N PHE A 392 -22.12 16.27 4.09
CA PHE A 392 -20.97 15.47 4.50
C PHE A 392 -21.36 13.99 4.58
N HIS A 393 -20.46 13.10 4.15
CA HIS A 393 -20.64 11.66 4.24
C HIS A 393 -19.37 11.01 4.77
N LEU A 394 -19.53 10.07 5.71
CA LEU A 394 -18.47 9.19 6.20
C LEU A 394 -18.83 7.74 5.87
N HIS A 395 -17.88 7.02 5.29
CA HIS A 395 -18.00 5.62 4.94
C HIS A 395 -16.93 4.82 5.67
N VAL A 396 -17.33 3.69 6.24
CA VAL A 396 -16.40 2.72 6.81
C VAL A 396 -16.56 1.40 6.06
N LYS A 397 -15.44 0.88 5.58
CA LYS A 397 -15.34 -0.45 4.98
C LYS A 397 -14.40 -1.28 5.84
N GLU A 398 -14.98 -2.20 6.61
CA GLU A 398 -14.22 -3.05 7.53
C GLU A 398 -13.30 -4.01 6.79
N LYS A 399 -12.15 -4.31 7.40
CA LYS A 399 -11.32 -5.41 6.92
C LYS A 399 -12.03 -6.75 7.15
N PRO A 400 -11.82 -7.76 6.29
CA PRO A 400 -12.41 -9.07 6.49
C PRO A 400 -11.84 -9.78 7.74
N ALA A 401 -12.68 -10.55 8.43
CA ALA A 401 -12.28 -11.24 9.67
C ALA A 401 -11.13 -12.24 9.50
N HIS A 402 -11.00 -12.85 8.32
CA HIS A 402 -9.92 -13.79 8.00
C HIS A 402 -8.57 -13.11 7.73
N VAL A 403 -8.55 -11.77 7.58
CA VAL A 403 -7.30 -11.02 7.37
C VAL A 403 -6.68 -10.65 8.72
N HIS A 404 -5.65 -11.40 9.08
CA HIS A 404 -4.88 -11.17 10.30
C HIS A 404 -3.65 -10.29 10.03
N LYS A 405 -3.42 -9.33 10.94
CA LYS A 405 -2.20 -8.52 10.96
C LYS A 405 -1.20 -9.19 11.90
N HIS A 406 -0.07 -9.62 11.37
CA HIS A 406 1.04 -10.11 12.18
C HIS A 406 1.81 -8.93 12.75
N THR A 407 1.70 -8.72 14.07
CA THR A 407 2.38 -7.61 14.75
C THR A 407 3.86 -7.92 14.95
N GLU A 408 4.68 -6.87 15.08
CA GLU A 408 6.11 -7.03 15.41
C GLU A 408 6.30 -7.83 16.71
N ALA A 409 5.50 -7.55 17.74
CA ALA A 409 5.53 -8.27 19.01
C ALA A 409 5.18 -9.76 18.81
N GLY A 410 4.17 -10.06 17.99
CA GLY A 410 3.80 -11.43 17.65
C GLY A 410 4.92 -12.17 16.91
N LEU A 411 5.56 -11.54 15.93
CA LEU A 411 6.69 -12.13 15.20
C LEU A 411 7.91 -12.37 16.11
N ARG A 412 8.21 -11.42 17.02
CA ARG A 412 9.27 -11.60 18.04
C ARG A 412 8.93 -12.73 19.01
N ALA A 413 7.68 -12.86 19.44
CA ALA A 413 7.26 -13.95 20.30
C ALA A 413 7.41 -15.32 19.61
N LYS A 414 7.02 -15.43 18.34
CA LYS A 414 7.24 -16.63 17.53
C LYS A 414 8.72 -16.98 17.37
N ALA A 415 9.56 -15.99 17.04
CA ALA A 415 11.01 -16.17 16.99
C ALA A 415 11.56 -16.65 18.35
N GLY A 416 11.09 -16.05 19.45
CA GLY A 416 11.46 -16.43 20.81
C GLY A 416 11.09 -17.87 21.17
N GLN A 417 9.92 -18.34 20.75
CA GLN A 417 9.50 -19.75 20.92
C GLN A 417 10.44 -20.70 20.19
N ILE A 418 10.78 -20.42 18.92
CA ILE A 418 11.71 -21.24 18.14
C ILE A 418 13.10 -21.26 18.79
N ILE A 419 13.59 -20.10 19.26
CA ILE A 419 14.86 -19.97 19.99
C ILE A 419 14.84 -20.82 21.27
N GLN A 420 13.73 -20.80 22.00
CA GLN A 420 13.58 -21.60 23.21
C GLN A 420 13.60 -23.12 22.91
N SER A 421 12.90 -23.57 21.86
CA SER A 421 12.97 -24.97 21.41
C SER A 421 14.37 -25.39 20.96
N MET A 422 15.14 -24.50 20.33
CA MET A 422 16.55 -24.78 20.00
C MET A 422 17.41 -24.95 21.26
N ARG A 423 17.21 -24.11 22.29
CA ARG A 423 17.94 -24.25 23.57
C ARG A 423 17.65 -25.59 24.23
N GLU A 424 16.37 -25.98 24.27
CA GLU A 424 15.95 -27.27 24.83
C GLU A 424 16.56 -28.44 24.04
N ALA A 425 16.58 -28.35 22.71
CA ALA A 425 17.22 -29.36 21.86
C ALA A 425 18.72 -29.50 22.16
N LYS A 426 19.45 -28.39 22.35
CA LYS A 426 20.87 -28.44 22.74
C LYS A 426 21.07 -29.09 24.11
N VAL A 427 20.22 -28.80 25.08
CA VAL A 427 20.26 -29.44 26.42
C VAL A 427 20.04 -30.95 26.31
N GLN A 428 19.22 -31.40 25.36
CA GLN A 428 19.00 -32.81 25.06
C GLN A 428 20.13 -33.45 24.23
N GLY A 429 21.24 -32.75 23.99
CA GLY A 429 22.36 -33.23 23.17
C GLY A 429 22.06 -33.30 21.67
N ARG A 430 20.97 -32.67 21.21
CA ARG A 430 20.65 -32.57 19.79
C ARG A 430 21.32 -31.35 19.19
N ARG A 431 21.71 -31.45 17.92
CA ARG A 431 22.37 -30.38 17.17
C ARG A 431 21.35 -29.57 16.37
N PRO A 432 21.11 -28.28 16.67
CA PRO A 432 20.20 -27.44 15.88
C PRO A 432 20.74 -27.22 14.47
N MET A 433 19.89 -27.49 13.49
CA MET A 433 20.18 -27.32 12.07
C MET A 433 19.12 -26.45 11.42
N PHE A 434 19.53 -25.38 10.73
CA PHE A 434 18.64 -24.57 9.91
C PHE A 434 18.71 -25.01 8.44
N TYR A 435 17.55 -25.29 7.83
CA TYR A 435 17.48 -25.69 6.43
C TYR A 435 16.96 -24.54 5.54
N SER A 436 17.89 -23.85 4.88
CA SER A 436 17.60 -22.76 3.94
C SER A 436 17.27 -23.32 2.56
N ALA A 437 16.08 -23.01 2.03
CA ALA A 437 15.60 -23.58 0.78
C ALA A 437 14.82 -22.57 -0.08
N ILE A 438 14.67 -22.90 -1.37
CA ILE A 438 13.87 -22.10 -2.30
C ILE A 438 12.41 -22.17 -1.88
N ILE A 439 11.88 -21.08 -1.32
CA ILE A 439 10.44 -20.96 -1.04
C ILE A 439 9.91 -19.69 -1.67
N GLY A 440 9.02 -19.89 -2.65
CA GLY A 440 8.38 -18.85 -3.46
C GLY A 440 9.29 -18.11 -4.45
N SER A 441 10.58 -18.43 -4.54
CA SER A 441 11.50 -17.82 -5.53
C SER A 441 11.34 -18.30 -6.97
N ILE A 442 10.41 -19.23 -7.19
CA ILE A 442 9.96 -19.66 -8.51
C ILE A 442 8.50 -19.21 -8.67
N PRO A 443 8.19 -18.35 -9.66
CA PRO A 443 6.84 -17.83 -9.88
C PRO A 443 5.79 -18.95 -9.94
N GLY A 444 4.69 -18.81 -9.20
CA GLY A 444 3.59 -19.78 -9.18
C GLY A 444 3.90 -21.15 -8.56
N GLN A 445 5.07 -21.34 -7.93
CA GLN A 445 5.53 -22.63 -7.42
C GLN A 445 5.65 -22.69 -5.88
N THR A 446 5.07 -21.76 -5.13
CA THR A 446 5.19 -21.72 -3.66
C THR A 446 4.65 -22.99 -2.97
N LYS A 447 3.51 -23.53 -3.41
CA LYS A 447 2.95 -24.79 -2.87
C LYS A 447 3.90 -25.96 -3.15
N THR A 448 4.40 -26.07 -4.38
CA THR A 448 5.40 -27.08 -4.76
C THR A 448 6.66 -26.95 -3.93
N ALA A 449 7.15 -25.72 -3.72
CA ALA A 449 8.32 -25.44 -2.90
C ALA A 449 8.14 -25.93 -1.45
N ILE A 450 7.01 -25.61 -0.82
CA ILE A 450 6.69 -26.07 0.54
C ILE A 450 6.68 -27.60 0.60
N ARG A 451 6.08 -28.27 -0.39
CA ARG A 451 6.04 -29.74 -0.47
C ARG A 451 7.43 -30.36 -0.62
N VAL A 452 8.23 -29.86 -1.57
CA VAL A 452 9.61 -30.28 -1.85
C VAL A 452 10.46 -30.16 -0.58
N VAL A 453 10.43 -28.99 0.06
CA VAL A 453 11.20 -28.73 1.28
C VAL A 453 10.76 -29.63 2.43
N THR A 454 9.44 -29.79 2.63
CA THR A 454 8.89 -30.61 3.71
C THR A 454 9.22 -32.09 3.53
N ALA A 455 9.17 -32.61 2.30
CA ALA A 455 9.56 -33.97 1.98
C ALA A 455 11.03 -34.24 2.32
N PHE A 456 11.92 -33.32 1.94
CA PHE A 456 13.34 -33.46 2.22
C PHE A 456 13.68 -33.35 3.70
N VAL A 457 13.09 -32.38 4.41
CA VAL A 457 13.29 -32.25 5.86
C VAL A 457 12.81 -33.53 6.58
N THR A 458 11.70 -34.11 6.15
CA THR A 458 11.19 -35.36 6.73
C THR A 458 12.19 -36.50 6.54
N HIS A 459 12.78 -36.60 5.35
CA HIS A 459 13.86 -37.55 5.07
C HIS A 459 15.11 -37.30 5.93
N LEU A 460 15.54 -36.04 6.09
CA LEU A 460 16.66 -35.70 6.96
C LEU A 460 16.38 -36.05 8.44
N ARG A 461 15.17 -35.76 8.94
CA ARG A 461 14.77 -36.09 10.32
C ARG A 461 14.78 -37.60 10.58
N ALA A 462 14.48 -38.42 9.57
CA ALA A 462 14.55 -39.88 9.67
C ALA A 462 16.00 -40.41 9.69
N ASN A 463 16.90 -39.78 8.95
CA ASN A 463 18.27 -40.28 8.75
C ASN A 463 19.31 -39.68 9.70
N LEU A 464 19.12 -38.44 10.16
CA LEU A 464 20.05 -37.74 11.05
C LEU A 464 19.59 -37.85 12.50
N ARG A 465 19.91 -39.00 13.13
CA ARG A 465 19.68 -39.20 14.57
C ARG A 465 20.47 -38.17 15.38
N GLY A 466 19.77 -37.41 16.22
CA GLY A 466 20.37 -36.34 17.03
C GLY A 466 20.37 -34.94 16.40
N ALA A 467 19.88 -34.75 15.17
CA ALA A 467 19.67 -33.42 14.62
C ALA A 467 18.32 -32.83 15.08
N PHE A 468 18.26 -31.53 15.34
CA PHE A 468 17.02 -30.76 15.53
C PHE A 468 16.87 -29.81 14.33
N ILE A 469 16.08 -30.22 13.34
CA ILE A 469 15.99 -29.52 12.06
C ILE A 469 14.83 -28.53 12.07
N ILE A 470 15.17 -27.26 11.90
CA ILE A 470 14.25 -26.15 11.71
C ILE A 470 13.93 -26.08 10.22
N ASN A 471 12.64 -26.23 9.92
CA ASN A 471 12.11 -26.19 8.58
C ASN A 471 11.36 -24.86 8.36
N PRO A 472 11.92 -23.91 7.59
CA PRO A 472 11.25 -22.65 7.35
C PRO A 472 9.87 -22.80 6.71
N ALA A 473 9.64 -23.87 5.94
CA ALA A 473 8.37 -24.14 5.28
C ALA A 473 7.21 -24.41 6.26
N GLU A 474 7.50 -24.81 7.52
CA GLU A 474 6.49 -25.07 8.55
C GLU A 474 5.84 -23.78 9.10
N HIS A 475 6.42 -22.62 8.82
CA HIS A 475 5.98 -21.34 9.40
C HIS A 475 5.40 -20.37 8.37
N PHE A 476 5.05 -20.84 7.17
CA PHE A 476 4.33 -20.07 6.16
C PHE A 476 2.84 -20.02 6.50
N GLU A 477 2.45 -19.03 7.31
CA GLU A 477 1.06 -18.79 7.67
C GLU A 477 0.38 -17.80 6.71
N PRO A 478 -0.94 -17.93 6.45
CA PRO A 478 -1.70 -16.92 5.75
C PRO A 478 -1.50 -15.52 6.33
N GLY A 479 -1.22 -14.55 5.46
CA GLY A 479 -0.98 -13.16 5.84
C GLY A 479 0.46 -12.81 6.22
N LEU A 480 1.36 -13.79 6.37
CA LEU A 480 2.81 -13.55 6.42
C LEU A 480 3.37 -13.35 5.02
N ASP A 481 4.28 -12.39 4.86
CA ASP A 481 5.06 -12.20 3.65
C ASP A 481 6.55 -12.52 3.85
N GLY A 482 7.33 -12.41 2.77
CA GLY A 482 8.78 -12.61 2.83
C GLY A 482 9.49 -11.66 3.80
N ASP A 483 9.01 -10.42 3.99
CA ASP A 483 9.62 -9.48 4.93
C ASP A 483 9.31 -9.83 6.40
N ASP A 484 8.11 -10.35 6.71
CA ASP A 484 7.74 -10.87 8.02
C ASP A 484 8.53 -12.11 8.38
N LEU A 485 8.62 -13.05 7.44
CA LEU A 485 9.38 -14.27 7.62
C LEU A 485 10.86 -13.93 7.80
N MET A 486 11.45 -13.07 6.98
CA MET A 486 12.84 -12.66 7.17
C MET A 486 13.05 -11.93 8.49
N PHE A 487 12.13 -11.06 8.91
CA PHE A 487 12.23 -10.37 10.21
C PHE A 487 12.24 -11.35 11.38
N MET A 488 11.42 -12.40 11.31
CA MET A 488 11.37 -13.46 12.31
C MET A 488 12.63 -14.34 12.23
N TRP A 489 13.00 -14.80 11.04
CA TRP A 489 14.12 -15.71 10.82
C TRP A 489 15.46 -15.08 11.15
N GLU A 490 15.68 -13.80 10.83
CA GLU A 490 16.93 -13.12 11.18
C GLU A 490 17.19 -13.16 12.69
N GLN A 491 16.15 -13.04 13.53
CA GLN A 491 16.29 -13.17 14.99
C GLN A 491 16.64 -14.60 15.43
N VAL A 492 16.00 -15.60 14.82
CA VAL A 492 16.29 -17.02 15.09
C VAL A 492 17.72 -17.37 14.66
N GLN A 493 18.11 -16.93 13.47
CA GLN A 493 19.39 -17.20 12.83
C GLN A 493 20.56 -16.52 13.55
N ARG A 494 20.36 -15.29 14.04
CA ARG A 494 21.35 -14.53 14.83
C ARG A 494 21.36 -14.89 16.32
N SER A 495 20.67 -15.97 16.73
CA SER A 495 20.62 -16.38 18.14
C SER A 495 21.90 -17.04 18.66
N GLY A 496 22.84 -17.42 17.77
CA GLY A 496 24.08 -18.13 18.12
C GLY A 496 23.86 -19.61 18.51
N LEU A 497 22.66 -20.16 18.31
CA LEU A 497 22.33 -21.53 18.72
C LEU A 497 22.54 -22.57 17.61
N LEU A 498 22.57 -22.15 16.35
CA LEU A 498 22.73 -23.02 15.19
C LEU A 498 24.13 -23.62 15.15
N GLU A 499 24.20 -24.94 14.96
CA GLU A 499 25.47 -25.65 14.74
C GLU A 499 25.68 -26.01 13.27
N VAL A 500 24.58 -26.21 12.54
CA VAL A 500 24.63 -26.49 11.11
C VAL A 500 23.66 -25.58 10.37
N TRP A 501 24.16 -24.93 9.34
CA TRP A 501 23.36 -24.19 8.38
C TRP A 501 23.44 -24.91 7.04
N ARG A 502 22.34 -25.53 6.60
CA ARG A 502 22.28 -26.25 5.33
C ARG A 502 21.49 -25.46 4.31
N PHE A 503 22.11 -25.14 3.18
CA PHE A 503 21.48 -24.62 1.99
C PHE A 503 21.08 -25.77 1.06
N GLN A 504 19.84 -25.74 0.58
CA GLN A 504 19.28 -26.69 -0.38
C GLN A 504 20.17 -26.77 -1.62
N THR A 505 20.58 -27.98 -1.98
CA THR A 505 21.32 -28.28 -3.22
C THR A 505 20.41 -28.78 -4.33
N VAL A 506 20.91 -28.87 -5.56
CA VAL A 506 20.19 -29.51 -6.68
C VAL A 506 19.84 -30.96 -6.34
N ALA A 507 20.78 -31.70 -5.73
CA ALA A 507 20.55 -33.08 -5.31
C ALA A 507 19.45 -33.19 -4.23
N ASP A 508 19.35 -32.21 -3.33
CA ASP A 508 18.26 -32.16 -2.34
C ASP A 508 16.91 -31.99 -3.05
N VAL A 509 16.82 -31.12 -4.06
CA VAL A 509 15.60 -30.91 -4.87
C VAL A 509 15.21 -32.18 -5.63
N GLU A 510 16.16 -32.79 -6.34
CA GLU A 510 15.94 -34.03 -7.09
C GLU A 510 15.46 -35.15 -6.17
N LYS A 511 16.12 -35.32 -5.01
CA LYS A 511 15.71 -36.32 -4.02
C LYS A 511 14.32 -36.06 -3.46
N SER A 512 13.94 -34.79 -3.30
CA SER A 512 12.60 -34.42 -2.84
C SER A 512 11.51 -34.86 -3.81
N PHE A 513 11.71 -34.66 -5.12
CA PHE A 513 10.77 -35.10 -6.14
C PHE A 513 10.70 -36.62 -6.23
N GLU A 514 11.83 -37.31 -6.08
CA GLU A 514 11.86 -38.78 -5.96
C GLU A 514 11.05 -39.27 -4.75
N LEU A 515 11.20 -38.63 -3.58
CA LEU A 515 10.45 -38.98 -2.36
C LEU A 515 8.94 -38.68 -2.47
N LEU A 516 8.55 -37.76 -3.35
CA LEU A 516 7.16 -37.42 -3.63
C LEU A 516 6.53 -38.28 -4.73
N ASP A 517 7.31 -39.14 -5.39
CA ASP A 517 6.91 -39.93 -6.57
C ASP A 517 6.33 -39.04 -7.70
N GLU A 518 6.94 -37.87 -7.91
CA GLU A 518 6.53 -36.89 -8.92
C GLU A 518 7.66 -36.55 -9.90
N PRO A 519 7.37 -36.39 -11.20
CA PRO A 519 8.38 -35.92 -12.15
C PRO A 519 8.73 -34.46 -11.86
N MET A 520 10.03 -34.15 -11.84
CA MET A 520 10.50 -32.78 -11.61
C MET A 520 10.06 -31.85 -12.76
N PRO A 521 9.30 -30.77 -12.48
CA PRO A 521 8.89 -29.83 -13.52
C PRO A 521 10.09 -29.08 -14.13
N ALA A 522 9.98 -28.69 -15.40
CA ALA A 522 11.03 -27.93 -16.10
C ALA A 522 11.45 -26.65 -15.35
N ALA A 523 10.52 -26.03 -14.63
CA ALA A 523 10.78 -24.85 -13.83
C ALA A 523 11.72 -25.09 -12.62
N TRP A 524 11.99 -26.34 -12.23
CA TRP A 524 12.83 -26.71 -11.09
C TRP A 524 14.20 -27.27 -11.47
N ILE A 525 14.39 -27.63 -12.75
CA ILE A 525 15.63 -28.26 -13.25
C ILE A 525 16.84 -27.36 -12.96
N GLY A 526 17.86 -27.94 -12.31
CA GLY A 526 19.13 -27.27 -12.01
C GLY A 526 19.04 -26.13 -11.00
N LYS A 527 17.92 -25.99 -10.28
CA LYS A 527 17.75 -24.93 -9.28
C LYS A 527 18.10 -25.43 -7.88
N ASP A 528 18.76 -24.57 -7.12
CA ASP A 528 19.12 -24.76 -5.72
C ASP A 528 18.94 -23.45 -4.93
N ALA A 529 19.37 -23.41 -3.68
CA ALA A 529 19.22 -22.24 -2.82
C ALA A 529 19.79 -20.93 -3.42
N THR A 530 20.73 -20.97 -4.37
CA THR A 530 21.28 -19.77 -5.04
C THR A 530 20.23 -19.02 -5.86
N PHE A 531 19.13 -19.69 -6.24
CA PHE A 531 17.98 -19.09 -6.91
C PHE A 531 17.05 -18.30 -5.96
N SER A 532 17.35 -18.24 -4.66
CA SER A 532 16.51 -17.55 -3.66
C SER A 532 17.15 -16.26 -3.15
N THR A 533 16.40 -15.16 -3.21
CA THR A 533 16.78 -13.87 -2.61
C THR A 533 16.85 -13.97 -1.09
N GLY A 534 15.98 -14.78 -0.48
CA GLY A 534 16.05 -15.11 0.95
C GLY A 534 17.32 -15.84 1.31
N CYS A 535 17.61 -16.93 0.59
CA CYS A 535 18.82 -17.71 0.84
C CYS A 535 20.10 -16.89 0.60
N THR A 536 20.06 -15.90 -0.31
CA THR A 536 21.17 -14.95 -0.49
C THR A 536 21.39 -14.06 0.73
N LYS A 537 20.32 -13.58 1.39
CA LYS A 537 20.44 -12.89 2.69
C LYS A 537 20.94 -13.83 3.78
N GLU A 538 20.35 -15.02 3.86
CA GLU A 538 20.68 -16.05 4.85
C GLU A 538 22.14 -16.48 4.74
N MET A 539 22.70 -16.62 3.54
CA MET A 539 24.12 -16.94 3.34
C MET A 539 25.03 -15.88 3.96
N ARG A 540 24.69 -14.59 3.82
CA ARG A 540 25.47 -13.52 4.47
C ARG A 540 25.38 -13.58 5.99
N ILE A 541 24.16 -13.81 6.52
CA ILE A 541 23.96 -13.98 7.96
C ILE A 541 24.77 -15.20 8.45
N ALA A 542 24.75 -16.32 7.71
CA ALA A 542 25.49 -17.52 8.06
C ALA A 542 27.00 -17.26 8.09
N LEU A 543 27.55 -16.55 7.10
CA LEU A 543 28.96 -16.18 7.09
C LEU A 543 29.33 -15.25 8.25
N ASP A 544 28.48 -14.28 8.57
CA ASP A 544 28.69 -13.39 9.73
C ASP A 544 28.66 -14.19 11.04
N MET A 545 27.67 -15.06 11.20
CA MET A 545 27.55 -15.93 12.37
C MET A 545 28.71 -16.92 12.49
N GLN A 546 29.24 -17.45 11.39
CA GLN A 546 30.39 -18.35 11.41
C GLN A 546 31.68 -17.65 11.85
N ARG A 547 31.82 -16.34 11.58
CA ARG A 547 32.95 -15.56 12.11
C ARG A 547 32.89 -15.42 13.62
N GLU A 548 31.70 -15.28 14.18
CA GLU A 548 31.47 -15.18 15.63
C GLU A 548 31.48 -16.56 16.31
N HIS A 549 31.05 -17.61 15.61
CA HIS A 549 30.95 -19.00 16.06
C HIS A 549 31.65 -19.97 15.08
N PRO A 550 32.99 -20.11 15.16
CA PRO A 550 33.79 -20.86 14.20
C PRO A 550 33.45 -22.35 14.09
N GLU A 551 32.82 -22.92 15.12
CA GLU A 551 32.34 -24.30 15.15
C GLU A 551 31.10 -24.55 14.29
N MET A 552 30.38 -23.49 13.89
CA MET A 552 29.20 -23.60 13.04
C MET A 552 29.59 -24.03 11.62
N GLN A 553 28.90 -25.05 11.11
CA GLN A 553 29.12 -25.57 9.76
C GLN A 553 28.12 -24.99 8.77
N ILE A 554 28.61 -24.54 7.61
CA ILE A 554 27.78 -24.17 6.47
C ILE A 554 27.89 -25.27 5.41
N LEU A 555 26.77 -25.83 4.99
CA LEU A 555 26.67 -26.88 3.98
C LEU A 555 25.83 -26.40 2.80
N GLY A 556 26.21 -26.77 1.58
CA GLY A 556 25.43 -26.47 0.37
C GLY A 556 26.28 -25.81 -0.73
N PRO A 557 25.65 -25.05 -1.65
CA PRO A 557 26.36 -24.36 -2.71
C PRO A 557 27.38 -23.35 -2.16
N PRO A 558 28.45 -23.06 -2.91
CA PRO A 558 29.49 -22.16 -2.43
C PRO A 558 29.00 -20.70 -2.36
N PRO A 559 29.47 -19.89 -1.39
CA PRO A 559 28.95 -18.53 -1.15
C PRO A 559 29.02 -17.58 -2.36
N GLU A 560 30.04 -17.72 -3.21
CA GLU A 560 30.23 -16.93 -4.43
C GLU A 560 29.08 -17.07 -5.44
N HIS A 561 28.27 -18.12 -5.34
CA HIS A 561 27.11 -18.33 -6.22
C HIS A 561 25.84 -17.60 -5.71
N PHE A 562 25.88 -16.94 -4.55
CA PHE A 562 24.75 -16.18 -4.00
C PHE A 562 24.81 -14.70 -4.38
N PHE A 563 24.47 -14.38 -5.64
CA PHE A 563 24.60 -13.02 -6.22
C PHE A 563 23.29 -12.26 -6.44
N ARG A 564 22.14 -12.75 -5.96
CA ARG A 564 20.84 -12.06 -6.08
C ARG A 564 20.77 -10.78 -5.21
N ARG A 565 19.73 -9.95 -5.43
CA ARG A 565 19.56 -8.64 -4.77
C ARG A 565 19.64 -8.75 -3.24
N GLN A 566 20.05 -7.65 -2.59
CA GLN A 566 20.22 -7.61 -1.14
C GLN A 566 18.90 -7.60 -0.36
N GLU A 567 17.77 -7.28 -1.01
CA GLU A 567 16.43 -7.25 -0.42
C GLU A 567 15.42 -7.99 -1.30
N TYR A 568 14.41 -8.61 -0.67
CA TYR A 568 13.23 -9.08 -1.38
C TYR A 568 12.57 -7.87 -2.05
N GLY A 569 12.13 -8.04 -3.31
CA GLY A 569 11.11 -7.15 -3.85
C GLY A 569 9.86 -7.24 -2.97
N VAL A 570 9.16 -6.14 -2.75
CA VAL A 570 8.03 -6.09 -1.81
C VAL A 570 7.00 -7.16 -2.12
N GLY A 571 6.71 -8.01 -1.14
CA GLY A 571 5.78 -9.13 -1.27
C GLY A 571 6.29 -10.30 -2.11
N LEU A 572 7.31 -10.11 -2.95
CA LEU A 572 7.81 -11.15 -3.83
C LEU A 572 8.66 -12.14 -3.06
N TYR A 573 8.39 -13.42 -3.28
CA TYR A 573 9.33 -14.48 -2.93
C TYR A 573 10.38 -14.73 -4.03
N HIS A 574 10.18 -14.19 -5.25
CA HIS A 574 11.01 -14.40 -6.45
C HIS A 574 11.50 -13.10 -7.11
N ASP A 575 12.65 -13.17 -7.80
CA ASP A 575 13.09 -12.10 -8.71
C ASP A 575 12.34 -12.22 -10.05
N ALA A 576 11.75 -11.11 -10.52
CA ALA A 576 11.59 -10.90 -11.95
C ALA A 576 13.01 -10.75 -12.54
N GLY A 577 13.28 -11.44 -13.66
CA GLY A 577 14.61 -11.62 -14.22
C GLY A 577 15.47 -10.36 -14.21
N ILE A 578 16.79 -10.56 -14.03
CA ILE A 578 17.81 -9.54 -14.27
C ILE A 578 17.64 -9.07 -15.72
N VAL A 579 16.89 -8.00 -15.94
CA VAL A 579 17.02 -7.25 -17.19
C VAL A 579 18.39 -6.59 -17.07
N ALA A 580 19.31 -6.99 -17.95
CA ALA A 580 20.61 -6.36 -18.08
C ALA A 580 20.44 -4.84 -18.09
N ARG A 581 21.30 -4.16 -17.31
CA ARG A 581 21.32 -2.71 -17.17
C ARG A 581 21.33 -1.98 -18.50
#